data_AF-A0A222E3K5-F1
#
_entry.id   AF-A0A222E3K5-F1
#
_cell.length_a   1.000
_cell.length_b   1.000
_cell.length_c   1.000
_cell.angle_alpha   90.00
_cell.angle_beta   90.00
_cell.angle_gamma   90.00
#
_symmetry.space_group_name_H-M   'P 1'
#
loop_
_entity.id
_entity.type
_entity.pdbx_description
1 polymer ?
#
loop_
_entity_poly.entity_id
_entity_poly.type
_entity_poly.pdbx_seq_one_letter_code
_entity_poly.pdbx_strand_id
1 'polypeptide(L)'
;MRLVWVLGAALALGGCMDGATPASGGAGGGQGAEARKLSAGMTQAQADAVFGLDAGYERNPANWDESCVSYAYGDAATPRYVHAVFRGGRLLRATDGHGAICTYGAAL
;
A
#
# COMPACT_ATOMS: atom_id res chain seq x y z
N MET A 1 -1.84 -62.34 25.72
CA MET A 1 -2.35 -61.28 26.62
C MET A 1 -1.58 -60.00 26.36
N ARG A 2 -2.21 -58.96 25.78
CA ARG A 2 -2.03 -57.55 26.16
C ARG A 2 -3.31 -56.81 25.79
N LEU A 3 -3.97 -56.29 26.83
CA LEU A 3 -5.24 -55.57 26.79
C LEU A 3 -5.06 -54.14 26.26
N VAL A 4 -6.03 -53.76 25.42
CA VAL A 4 -6.85 -52.53 25.33
C VAL A 4 -6.49 -51.30 26.20
N TRP A 5 -6.84 -50.14 25.63
CA TRP A 5 -7.35 -48.86 26.21
C TRP A 5 -6.48 -47.66 25.80
N VAL A 6 -6.87 -46.78 24.86
CA VAL A 6 -8.06 -45.90 24.71
C VAL A 6 -7.66 -44.44 24.98
N LEU A 7 -7.99 -43.60 23.99
CA LEU A 7 -8.22 -42.14 24.01
C LEU A 7 -7.22 -41.21 24.71
N GLY A 8 -6.58 -40.36 23.90
CA GLY A 8 -6.15 -39.02 24.28
C GLY A 8 -6.63 -38.03 23.22
N ALA A 9 -7.77 -37.39 23.48
CA ALA A 9 -8.29 -36.30 22.67
C ALA A 9 -7.73 -34.95 23.17
N ALA A 10 -7.62 -34.03 22.21
CA ALA A 10 -8.00 -32.63 22.32
C ALA A 10 -6.90 -31.56 22.51
N LEU A 11 -6.98 -30.59 21.58
CA LEU A 11 -6.84 -29.13 21.75
C LEU A 11 -5.43 -28.52 21.79
N ALA A 12 -5.06 -27.87 20.69
CA ALA A 12 -4.60 -26.48 20.72
C ALA A 12 -4.73 -25.83 19.32
N LEU A 13 -5.95 -25.37 19.00
CA LEU A 13 -6.16 -24.30 18.03
C LEU A 13 -5.65 -22.99 18.67
N GLY A 14 -4.39 -22.65 18.43
CA GLY A 14 -3.80 -21.36 18.79
C GLY A 14 -3.66 -20.50 17.55
N GLY A 15 -4.78 -19.93 17.07
CA GLY A 15 -4.76 -18.90 16.04
C GLY A 15 -4.20 -17.61 16.60
N CYS A 16 -2.96 -17.26 16.24
CA CYS A 16 -2.46 -15.90 16.30
C CYS A 16 -2.52 -15.31 14.89
N MET A 17 -3.74 -15.12 14.36
CA MET A 17 -3.91 -14.03 13.41
C MET A 17 -4.09 -12.79 14.27
N ASP A 18 -2.99 -12.13 14.59
CA ASP A 18 -3.02 -10.72 14.93
C ASP A 18 -3.78 -10.02 13.80
N GLY A 19 -5.03 -9.69 14.10
CA GLY A 19 -5.83 -8.83 13.26
C GLY A 19 -5.06 -7.53 13.14
N ALA A 20 -4.40 -7.35 12.01
CA ALA A 20 -3.90 -6.07 11.59
C ALA A 20 -5.09 -5.12 11.61
N THR A 21 -5.17 -4.35 12.69
CA THR A 21 -6.09 -3.24 12.81
C THR A 21 -5.80 -2.36 11.60
N PRO A 22 -6.80 -2.02 10.76
CA PRO A 22 -6.57 -1.03 9.73
C PRO A 22 -6.14 0.23 10.48
N ALA A 23 -4.88 0.63 10.28
CA ALA A 23 -4.37 1.88 10.79
C ALA A 23 -5.09 3.00 10.03
N SER A 24 -6.31 3.32 10.45
CA SER A 24 -7.01 4.54 10.06
C SER A 24 -6.42 5.67 10.87
N GLY A 25 -5.34 6.26 10.34
CA GLY A 25 -4.66 7.38 10.97
C GLY A 25 -3.91 8.19 9.93
N GLY A 26 -4.49 9.35 9.55
CA GLY A 26 -3.73 10.47 9.00
C GLY A 26 -4.23 11.05 7.67
N ALA A 27 -4.90 12.21 7.77
CA ALA A 27 -5.07 13.26 6.76
C ALA A 27 -5.81 12.93 5.44
N GLY A 28 -7.13 13.14 5.46
CA GLY A 28 -7.73 14.24 4.69
C GLY A 28 -7.50 14.33 3.16
N GLY A 29 -7.72 13.25 2.42
CA GLY A 29 -7.93 13.30 0.97
C GLY A 29 -8.56 11.99 0.54
N GLY A 30 -9.87 11.95 0.34
CA GLY A 30 -10.53 10.74 -0.14
C GLY A 30 -9.88 10.30 -1.46
N GLN A 31 -9.60 9.00 -1.61
CA GLN A 31 -9.06 8.46 -2.86
C GLN A 31 -9.97 8.88 -4.02
N GLY A 32 -9.47 9.73 -4.93
CA GLY A 32 -10.18 10.05 -6.16
C GLY A 32 -10.19 8.86 -7.10
N ALA A 33 -10.84 9.05 -8.25
CA ALA A 33 -11.15 7.95 -9.17
C ALA A 33 -9.91 7.25 -9.72
N GLU A 34 -8.80 7.97 -9.86
CA GLU A 34 -7.56 7.40 -10.39
C GLU A 34 -6.83 6.59 -9.31
N ALA A 35 -6.70 7.13 -8.10
CA ALA A 35 -6.08 6.41 -6.98
C ALA A 35 -6.76 5.05 -6.69
N ARG A 36 -8.08 4.95 -6.90
CA ARG A 36 -8.86 3.71 -6.71
C ARG A 36 -8.53 2.58 -7.68
N LYS A 37 -7.80 2.86 -8.76
CA LYS A 37 -7.29 1.82 -9.67
C LYS A 37 -6.16 1.00 -9.02
N LEU A 38 -5.56 1.54 -7.96
CA LEU A 38 -4.55 0.85 -7.17
C LEU A 38 -5.17 0.25 -5.91
N SER A 39 -4.76 -0.98 -5.59
CA SER A 39 -5.19 -1.69 -4.39
C SER A 39 -4.03 -1.85 -3.42
N ALA A 40 -4.30 -1.70 -2.12
CA ALA A 40 -3.31 -1.95 -1.07
C ALA A 40 -2.69 -3.36 -1.25
N GLY A 41 -1.37 -3.45 -1.05
CA GLY A 41 -0.60 -4.68 -1.21
C GLY A 41 -0.05 -4.92 -2.62
N MET A 42 -0.45 -4.13 -3.63
CA MET A 42 0.14 -4.17 -4.97
C MET A 42 1.64 -3.84 -4.95
N THR A 43 2.41 -4.45 -5.83
CA THR A 43 3.81 -4.06 -6.05
C THR A 43 3.90 -2.81 -6.92
N GLN A 44 5.06 -2.15 -6.94
CA GLN A 44 5.28 -1.02 -7.83
C GLN A 44 5.09 -1.42 -9.31
N ALA A 45 5.62 -2.57 -9.73
CA ALA A 45 5.43 -3.07 -11.09
C ALA A 45 3.95 -3.28 -11.47
N GLN A 46 3.08 -3.63 -10.50
CA GLN A 46 1.65 -3.73 -10.75
C GLN A 46 1.00 -2.35 -10.92
N ALA A 47 1.45 -1.34 -10.17
CA ALA A 47 1.01 0.04 -10.36
C ALA A 47 1.53 0.62 -11.70
N ASP A 48 2.77 0.31 -12.08
CA ASP A 48 3.34 0.69 -13.37
C ASP A 48 2.55 0.09 -14.55
N ALA A 49 2.00 -1.12 -14.38
CA ALA A 49 1.13 -1.72 -15.39
C ALA A 49 -0.23 -1.01 -15.55
N VAL A 50 -0.67 -0.25 -14.53
CA VAL A 50 -1.94 0.51 -14.55
C VAL A 50 -1.73 1.89 -15.18
N PHE A 51 -0.64 2.57 -14.84
CA PHE A 51 -0.42 3.98 -15.21
C PHE A 51 0.72 4.21 -16.21
N GLY A 52 1.52 3.19 -16.50
CA GLY A 52 2.81 3.34 -17.17
C GLY A 52 3.94 3.63 -16.18
N LEU A 53 5.09 4.04 -16.73
CA LEU A 53 6.27 4.35 -15.92
C LEU A 53 6.02 5.52 -14.96
N ASP A 54 6.73 5.53 -13.84
CA ASP A 54 6.66 6.61 -12.89
C ASP A 54 7.12 7.94 -13.51
N ALA A 55 6.45 9.01 -13.10
CA ALA A 55 6.82 10.40 -13.41
C ALA A 55 7.73 11.00 -12.32
N GLY A 56 7.93 10.30 -11.21
CA GLY A 56 8.74 10.74 -10.10
C GLY A 56 8.79 9.73 -8.98
N TYR A 57 9.91 9.71 -8.27
CA TYR A 57 10.19 8.77 -7.20
C TYR A 57 10.89 9.49 -6.06
N GLU A 58 10.42 9.29 -4.83
CA GLU A 58 11.09 9.79 -3.64
C GLU A 58 11.11 8.74 -2.52
N ARG A 59 12.30 8.52 -1.96
CA ARG A 59 12.47 7.71 -0.76
C ARG A 59 12.18 8.56 0.47
N ASN A 60 11.40 8.03 1.42
CA ASN A 60 11.13 8.73 2.66
C ASN A 60 12.44 8.85 3.49
N PRO A 61 12.93 10.06 3.80
CA PRO A 61 14.19 10.24 4.53
C PRO A 61 14.12 9.77 5.99
N ALA A 62 12.91 9.68 6.56
CA ALA A 62 12.67 9.19 7.92
C ALA A 62 12.42 7.68 7.98
N ASN A 63 12.16 7.02 6.84
CA ASN A 63 11.93 5.58 6.77
C ASN A 63 12.36 5.02 5.41
N TRP A 64 13.50 4.35 5.38
CA TRP A 64 14.11 3.86 4.14
C TRP A 64 13.36 2.68 3.49
N ASP A 65 12.42 2.07 4.21
CA ASP A 65 11.53 1.05 3.64
C ASP A 65 10.32 1.67 2.94
N GLU A 66 10.09 2.97 3.10
CA GLU A 66 8.96 3.69 2.51
C GLU A 66 9.41 4.60 1.35
N SER A 67 8.62 4.63 0.28
CA SER A 67 8.80 5.55 -0.84
C SER A 67 7.47 6.02 -1.40
N CYS A 68 7.45 7.22 -1.96
CA CYS A 68 6.34 7.76 -2.73
C CYS A 68 6.70 7.73 -4.22
N VAL A 69 5.80 7.23 -5.04
CA VAL A 69 5.92 7.19 -6.50
C VAL A 69 4.78 8.01 -7.09
N SER A 70 5.09 8.86 -8.06
CA SER A 70 4.12 9.69 -8.78
C SER A 70 3.82 9.09 -10.14
N TYR A 71 2.55 8.91 -10.44
CA TYR A 71 2.08 8.50 -11.76
C TYR A 71 1.30 9.62 -12.41
N ALA A 72 1.72 10.07 -13.59
CA ALA A 72 1.04 11.13 -14.32
C ALA A 72 -0.24 10.60 -14.98
N TYR A 73 -1.30 11.41 -14.96
CA TYR A 73 -2.54 11.18 -15.70
C TYR A 73 -3.15 12.50 -16.15
N GLY A 74 -4.16 12.41 -17.02
CA GLY A 74 -4.82 13.57 -17.60
C GLY A 74 -4.08 14.13 -18.80
N ASP A 75 -4.22 15.44 -19.03
CA ASP A 75 -3.64 16.14 -20.18
C ASP A 75 -2.18 16.56 -19.92
N ALA A 76 -1.34 16.50 -20.96
CA ALA A 76 0.09 16.82 -20.86
C ALA A 76 0.39 18.30 -20.55
N ALA A 77 -0.49 19.23 -20.90
CA ALA A 77 -0.34 20.66 -20.58
C ALA A 77 -0.74 20.97 -19.12
N THR A 78 -1.57 20.14 -18.51
CA THR A 78 -1.97 20.26 -17.09
C THR A 78 -1.96 18.89 -16.41
N PRO A 79 -0.78 18.28 -16.22
CA PRO A 79 -0.68 16.94 -15.69
C PRO A 79 -1.19 16.90 -14.25
N ARG A 80 -1.82 15.77 -13.90
CA ARG A 80 -2.18 15.44 -12.53
C ARG A 80 -1.45 14.18 -12.12
N TYR A 81 -1.23 14.02 -10.82
CA TYR A 81 -0.47 12.89 -10.31
C TYR A 81 -1.27 12.06 -9.32
N VAL A 82 -1.17 10.74 -9.47
CA VAL A 82 -1.44 9.79 -8.39
C VAL A 82 -0.16 9.66 -7.58
N HIS A 83 -0.21 9.90 -6.27
CA HIS A 83 0.87 9.63 -5.34
C HIS A 83 0.61 8.29 -4.68
N ALA A 84 1.48 7.32 -4.94
CA ALA A 84 1.41 5.97 -4.42
C ALA A 84 2.54 5.76 -3.40
N VAL A 85 2.18 5.53 -2.14
CA VAL A 85 3.16 5.25 -1.08
C VAL A 85 3.32 3.76 -0.91
N PHE A 86 4.54 3.28 -1.14
CA PHE A 86 4.94 1.90 -0.97
C PHE A 86 5.76 1.76 0.31
N ARG A 87 5.57 0.66 1.04
CA ARG A 87 6.41 0.26 2.17
C ARG A 87 6.79 -1.21 2.02
N GLY A 88 8.09 -1.52 2.11
CA GLY A 88 8.59 -2.88 1.87
C GLY A 88 8.21 -3.42 0.48
N GLY A 89 8.18 -2.54 -0.52
CA GLY A 89 7.82 -2.89 -1.91
C GLY A 89 6.33 -3.12 -2.18
N ARG A 90 5.45 -2.88 -1.19
CA ARG A 90 3.99 -3.04 -1.34
C ARG A 90 3.26 -1.72 -1.10
N LEU A 91 2.21 -1.47 -1.88
CA LEU A 91 1.40 -0.27 -1.78
C LEU A 91 0.69 -0.23 -0.43
N LEU A 92 0.91 0.85 0.32
CA LEU A 92 0.24 1.14 1.58
C LEU A 92 -0.99 2.01 1.36
N ARG A 93 -0.85 3.08 0.57
CA ARG A 93 -1.92 4.05 0.26
C ARG A 93 -1.64 4.76 -1.05
N ALA A 94 -2.69 5.32 -1.66
CA ALA A 94 -2.57 6.21 -2.80
C ALA A 94 -3.57 7.38 -2.69
N THR A 95 -3.19 8.54 -3.21
CA THR A 95 -4.05 9.72 -3.38
C THR A 95 -3.84 10.29 -4.78
N ASP A 96 -4.79 11.06 -5.32
CA ASP A 96 -4.72 11.63 -6.67
C ASP A 96 -5.15 13.10 -6.69
N GLY A 97 -5.11 13.72 -7.87
CA GLY A 97 -5.44 15.14 -8.05
C GLY A 97 -4.28 16.10 -7.81
N HIS A 98 -3.10 15.59 -7.47
CA HIS A 98 -1.91 16.40 -7.18
C HIS A 98 -1.44 17.15 -8.41
N GLY A 99 -1.05 18.42 -8.22
CA GLY A 99 -0.49 19.27 -9.27
C GLY A 99 1.03 19.16 -9.41
N ALA A 100 1.69 18.42 -8.52
CA ALA A 100 3.13 18.20 -8.51
C ALA A 100 3.43 16.73 -8.17
N ILE A 101 4.66 16.31 -8.43
CA ILE A 101 5.18 15.01 -7.99
C ILE A 101 5.32 14.97 -6.47
N CYS A 102 5.43 13.75 -5.92
CA CYS A 102 5.68 13.47 -4.51
C CYS A 102 6.82 14.32 -3.97
N THR A 103 6.67 14.84 -2.75
CA THR A 103 7.80 15.35 -1.97
C THR A 103 7.53 15.16 -0.49
N TYR A 104 8.36 14.42 0.25
CA TYR A 104 8.14 14.21 1.69
C TYR A 104 8.34 15.48 2.53
N GLY A 105 8.94 16.52 1.94
CA GLY A 105 9.03 17.87 2.52
C GLY A 105 7.79 18.74 2.32
N ALA A 106 6.83 18.33 1.49
CA ALA A 106 5.55 18.97 1.30
C ALA A 106 4.47 18.00 1.79
N ALA A 107 3.54 18.44 2.64
CA ALA A 107 2.52 17.54 3.20
C ALA A 107 1.77 16.78 2.08
N LEU A 108 1.91 15.45 2.06
CA LEU A 108 1.22 14.51 1.17
C LEU A 108 -0.29 14.50 1.41
#